data_AF-A0A426TRF9-F1
#
_entry.id   AF-A0A426TRF9-F1
#
_cell.length_a   1.000
_cell.length_b   1.000
_cell.length_c   1.000
_cell.angle_alpha   90.00
_cell.angle_beta   90.00
_cell.angle_gamma   90.00
#
_symmetry.space_group_name_H-M   'P 1'
#
loop_
_entity.id
_entity.type
_entity.pdbx_description
1 polymer ?
#
loop_
_entity_poly.entity_id
_entity_poly.type
_entity_poly.pdbx_seq_one_letter_code
_entity_poly.pdbx_strand_id
1 'polypeptide(L)'
;MLTYAIRQAVCQFGAIGLHYTERQLYYETCRVVVPWQRYVPMNLPPPVAWPRFAASLAALQERQGRLVGLLPPPAARVAQGVPAELGDFTLPRVLLCADSALVAMFDHNHLSLELSSPVFSAEAACPLPTLLAHMLQREGGRVYLLHDASAAGLQLAAHLPTRLHLPEGVKFSALGLRPIHAMRLRLFVAGEARRRGGEEAGRREAQDEDRDTEWQSALPSKERRWLARGRSAELAALHPLRLMRTLRRLLHPEAPVPNLWTQLRRWPQLGHMSWP
;
A
#
# COMPACT_ATOMS: atom_id res chain seq x y z
N MET A 1 -14.19 12.76 23.06
CA MET A 1 -14.29 12.96 21.59
C MET A 1 -13.51 11.90 20.81
N LEU A 2 -12.19 11.73 21.00
CA LEU A 2 -11.39 10.77 20.21
C LEU A 2 -11.84 9.31 20.39
N THR A 3 -12.10 8.86 21.62
CA THR A 3 -12.65 7.51 21.88
C THR A 3 -13.98 7.26 21.17
N TYR A 4 -14.84 8.28 21.08
CA TYR A 4 -16.10 8.19 20.33
C TYR A 4 -15.83 8.03 18.83
N ALA A 5 -14.91 8.80 18.27
CA ALA A 5 -14.53 8.69 16.87
C ALA A 5 -13.92 7.31 16.54
N ILE A 6 -13.09 6.76 17.43
CA ILE A 6 -12.53 5.39 17.29
C ILE A 6 -13.66 4.37 17.26
N ARG A 7 -14.60 4.43 18.23
CA ARG A 7 -15.76 3.53 18.27
C ARG A 7 -16.61 3.62 17.01
N GLN A 8 -16.86 4.83 16.52
CA GLN A 8 -17.61 5.03 15.29
C GLN A 8 -16.89 4.42 14.08
N ALA A 9 -15.57 4.59 13.97
CA ALA A 9 -14.76 3.97 12.91
C ALA A 9 -14.78 2.43 13.00
N VAL A 10 -14.69 1.87 14.21
CA VAL A 10 -14.83 0.42 14.45
C VAL A 10 -16.20 -0.09 14.00
N CYS A 11 -17.29 0.62 14.35
CA CYS A 11 -18.64 0.24 13.92
C CYS A 11 -18.77 0.26 12.39
N GLN A 12 -18.18 1.25 11.71
CA GLN A 12 -18.20 1.35 10.25
C GLN A 12 -17.46 0.18 9.60
N PHE A 13 -16.30 -0.22 10.11
CA PHE A 13 -15.60 -1.40 9.59
C PHE A 13 -16.32 -2.71 9.95
N GLY A 14 -16.87 -2.82 11.16
CA GLY A 14 -17.64 -3.98 11.61
C GLY A 14 -18.87 -4.25 10.73
N ALA A 15 -19.54 -3.20 10.24
CA ALA A 15 -20.67 -3.34 9.31
C ALA A 15 -20.29 -3.98 7.97
N ILE A 16 -19.02 -3.95 7.59
CA ILE A 16 -18.50 -4.50 6.33
C ILE A 16 -17.94 -5.92 6.54
N GLY A 17 -17.61 -6.29 7.79
CA GLY A 17 -17.08 -7.60 8.14
C GLY A 17 -15.63 -7.85 7.69
N LEU A 18 -14.88 -6.79 7.37
CA LEU A 18 -13.47 -6.91 6.95
C LEU A 18 -12.52 -6.79 8.14
N HIS A 19 -11.40 -7.50 8.05
CA HIS A 19 -10.25 -7.26 8.92
C HIS A 19 -9.48 -6.02 8.44
N TYR A 20 -8.94 -5.25 9.38
CA TYR A 20 -8.25 -3.99 9.10
C TYR A 20 -7.06 -3.77 10.04
N THR A 21 -6.11 -2.95 9.58
CA THR A 21 -4.92 -2.60 10.38
C THR A 21 -5.19 -1.43 11.32
N GLU A 22 -4.35 -1.27 12.34
CA GLU A 22 -4.39 -0.10 13.23
C GLU A 22 -4.22 1.22 12.46
N ARG A 23 -3.33 1.24 11.45
CA ARG A 23 -3.14 2.40 10.58
C ARG A 23 -4.39 2.75 9.78
N GLN A 24 -5.13 1.76 9.27
CA GLN A 24 -6.41 2.00 8.61
C GLN A 24 -7.46 2.55 9.58
N LEU A 25 -7.53 2.03 10.81
CA LEU A 25 -8.41 2.54 11.86
C LEU A 25 -8.07 3.99 12.24
N TYR A 26 -6.78 4.34 12.30
CA TYR A 26 -6.33 5.70 12.55
C TYR A 26 -6.82 6.69 11.49
N TYR A 27 -6.66 6.37 10.20
CA TYR A 27 -7.11 7.26 9.14
C TYR A 27 -8.63 7.36 9.06
N GLU A 28 -9.36 6.28 9.35
CA GLU A 28 -10.82 6.33 9.44
C GLU A 28 -11.29 7.19 10.63
N THR A 29 -10.62 7.06 11.78
CA THR A 29 -10.85 7.94 12.94
C THR A 29 -10.62 9.41 12.57
N CYS A 30 -9.58 9.70 11.78
CA CYS A 30 -9.31 11.05 11.31
C CYS A 30 -10.43 11.59 10.39
N ARG A 31 -11.03 10.75 9.53
CA ARG A 31 -12.20 11.13 8.71
C ARG A 31 -13.43 11.42 9.55
N VAL A 32 -13.66 10.63 10.60
CA VAL A 32 -14.76 10.86 11.55
C VAL A 32 -14.58 12.19 12.29
N VAL A 33 -13.34 12.55 12.64
CA VAL A 33 -13.02 13.83 13.30
C VAL A 33 -13.18 15.03 12.34
N VAL A 34 -12.87 14.86 11.05
CA VAL A 34 -12.95 15.93 10.04
C VAL A 34 -13.77 15.48 8.83
N PRO A 35 -15.11 15.34 8.97
CA PRO A 35 -15.95 14.78 7.91
C PRO A 35 -16.02 15.68 6.66
N TRP A 36 -15.77 16.98 6.83
CA TRP A 36 -15.80 17.96 5.75
C TRP A 36 -14.54 17.95 4.87
N GLN A 37 -13.49 17.17 5.18
CA GLN A 37 -12.28 17.10 4.36
C GLN A 37 -12.59 16.76 2.90
N ARG A 38 -13.65 15.96 2.68
CA ARG A 38 -14.04 15.51 1.34
C ARG A 38 -14.43 16.66 0.42
N TYR A 39 -14.78 17.82 0.96
CA TYR A 39 -15.14 19.03 0.21
C TYR A 39 -13.95 19.96 -0.03
N VAL A 40 -12.85 19.76 0.69
CA VAL A 40 -11.66 20.60 0.56
C VAL A 40 -10.84 20.15 -0.65
N PRO A 41 -10.47 21.05 -1.58
CA PRO A 41 -9.76 20.69 -2.81
C PRO A 41 -8.26 20.42 -2.61
N MET A 42 -7.80 20.29 -1.36
CA MET A 42 -6.40 20.08 -1.00
C MET A 42 -6.24 18.91 -0.03
N ASN A 43 -5.07 18.27 -0.05
CA ASN A 43 -4.72 17.28 0.96
C ASN A 43 -4.48 17.97 2.30
N LEU A 44 -5.07 17.41 3.35
CA LEU A 44 -4.88 17.88 4.72
C LEU A 44 -3.91 16.96 5.47
N PRO A 45 -3.17 17.49 6.45
CA PRO A 45 -2.50 16.63 7.42
C PRO A 45 -3.54 15.87 8.27
N PRO A 46 -3.19 14.70 8.82
CA PRO A 46 -4.04 14.04 9.81
C PRO A 46 -4.33 14.99 10.99
N PRO A 47 -5.60 15.15 11.39
CA PRO A 47 -6.01 16.05 12.48
C PRO A 47 -5.66 15.52 13.87
N VAL A 48 -5.41 14.21 13.99
CA VAL A 48 -5.07 13.54 15.24
C VAL A 48 -3.61 13.10 15.17
N ALA A 49 -2.80 13.44 16.17
CA ALA A 49 -1.43 12.93 16.27
C ALA A 49 -1.45 11.42 16.56
N TRP A 50 -0.55 10.66 15.93
CA TRP A 50 -0.46 9.21 16.09
C TRP A 50 -0.34 8.76 17.56
N PRO A 51 0.55 9.32 18.41
CA PRO A 51 0.69 8.89 19.80
C PRO A 51 -0.60 9.05 20.60
N ARG A 52 -1.37 10.11 20.31
CA ARG A 52 -2.65 10.37 20.98
C ARG A 52 -3.72 9.37 20.56
N PHE A 53 -3.74 8.98 19.28
CA PHE A 53 -4.60 7.91 18.79
C PHE A 53 -4.23 6.57 19.44
N ALA A 54 -2.94 6.19 19.39
CA ALA A 54 -2.45 4.92 19.94
C ALA A 54 -2.78 4.78 21.44
N ALA A 55 -2.53 5.83 22.24
CA ALA A 55 -2.88 5.84 23.66
C ALA A 55 -4.40 5.71 23.89
N SER A 56 -5.21 6.36 23.06
CA SER A 56 -6.68 6.27 23.16
C SER A 56 -7.21 4.91 22.75
N LEU A 57 -6.55 4.26 21.77
CA LEU A 57 -6.87 2.91 21.32
C LEU A 57 -6.52 1.88 22.39
N ALA A 58 -5.31 1.96 22.98
CA ALA A 58 -4.88 1.09 24.08
C ALA A 58 -5.86 1.16 25.27
N ALA A 59 -6.19 2.37 25.73
CA ALA A 59 -7.15 2.57 26.81
C ALA A 59 -8.56 2.05 26.47
N LEU A 60 -8.95 2.04 25.18
CA LEU A 60 -10.22 1.45 24.74
C LEU A 60 -10.18 -0.08 24.79
N GLN A 61 -9.07 -0.68 24.34
CA GLN A 61 -8.87 -2.13 24.35
C GLN A 61 -8.76 -2.70 25.77
N GLU A 62 -8.14 -1.97 26.71
CA GLU A 62 -8.12 -2.36 28.12
C GLU A 62 -9.53 -2.43 28.73
N ARG A 63 -10.44 -1.55 28.31
CA ARG A 63 -11.80 -1.46 28.85
C ARG A 63 -12.78 -2.41 28.18
N GLN A 64 -12.61 -2.67 26.88
CA GLN A 64 -13.59 -3.39 26.06
C GLN A 64 -13.07 -4.71 25.50
N GLY A 65 -11.80 -5.03 25.74
CA GLY A 65 -11.11 -6.15 25.12
C GLY A 65 -10.78 -5.87 23.65
N ARG A 66 -10.57 -6.96 22.90
CA ARG A 66 -10.16 -6.89 21.50
C ARG A 66 -11.28 -6.34 20.62
N LEU A 67 -10.97 -5.33 19.82
CA LEU A 67 -11.90 -4.76 18.85
C LEU A 67 -12.11 -5.72 17.67
N VAL A 68 -13.37 -5.92 17.28
CA VAL A 68 -13.74 -6.81 16.17
C VAL A 68 -13.11 -6.34 14.86
N GLY A 69 -12.48 -7.26 14.13
CA GLY A 69 -11.82 -7.00 12.85
C GLY A 69 -10.45 -6.31 12.94
N LEU A 70 -10.07 -5.74 14.10
CA LEU A 70 -8.75 -5.15 14.27
C LEU A 70 -7.70 -6.26 14.38
N LEU A 71 -6.73 -6.20 13.47
CA LEU A 71 -5.58 -7.09 13.49
C LEU A 71 -4.57 -6.67 14.56
N PRO A 72 -3.89 -7.64 15.19
CA PRO A 72 -2.78 -7.31 16.07
C PRO A 72 -1.69 -6.56 15.28
N PRO A 73 -0.85 -5.75 15.94
CA PRO A 73 0.32 -5.21 15.29
C PRO A 73 1.11 -6.37 14.65
N PRO A 74 1.71 -6.16 13.46
CA PRO A 74 2.51 -7.20 12.86
C PRO A 74 3.63 -7.54 13.84
N ALA A 75 3.53 -8.69 14.50
CA ALA A 75 4.73 -9.35 15.01
C ALA A 75 5.66 -9.47 13.82
N ALA A 76 6.96 -9.25 13.99
CA ALA A 76 7.94 -9.51 12.95
C ALA A 76 7.74 -10.97 12.50
N ARG A 77 6.91 -11.16 11.46
CA ARG A 77 6.60 -12.48 10.93
C ARG A 77 7.93 -12.89 10.34
N VAL A 78 8.61 -13.82 11.03
CA VAL A 78 9.62 -14.67 10.40
C VAL A 78 9.03 -15.05 9.07
N ALA A 79 9.70 -14.71 7.97
CA ALA A 79 9.24 -14.98 6.62
C ALA A 79 8.74 -16.43 6.61
N GLN A 80 7.42 -16.60 6.66
CA GLN A 80 6.85 -17.92 6.48
C GLN A 80 7.23 -18.23 5.05
N GLY A 81 8.15 -19.18 4.89
CA GLY A 81 8.60 -19.63 3.59
C GLY A 81 7.38 -19.91 2.72
N VAL A 82 7.59 -19.81 1.40
CA VAL A 82 6.55 -20.09 0.41
C VAL A 82 5.73 -21.31 0.87
N PRO A 83 4.41 -21.16 1.16
CA PRO A 83 3.59 -22.27 1.61
C PRO A 83 3.80 -23.49 0.71
N ALA A 84 4.00 -24.68 1.29
CA ALA A 84 4.30 -25.88 0.49
C ALA A 84 3.23 -26.17 -0.58
N GLU A 85 1.99 -25.76 -0.31
CA GLU A 85 0.83 -25.85 -1.19
C GLU A 85 0.91 -24.94 -2.44
N LEU A 86 1.86 -24.00 -2.52
CA LEU A 86 2.01 -23.14 -3.70
C LEU A 86 2.39 -23.93 -4.97
N GLY A 87 3.02 -25.10 -4.82
CA GLY A 87 3.46 -25.93 -5.95
C GLY A 87 2.32 -26.41 -6.85
N ASP A 88 1.10 -26.46 -6.33
CA ASP A 88 -0.09 -26.94 -7.06
C ASP A 88 -0.79 -25.84 -7.87
N PHE A 89 -0.40 -24.57 -7.66
CA PHE A 89 -1.00 -23.44 -8.37
C PHE A 89 -0.21 -23.09 -9.63
N THR A 90 -0.88 -22.86 -10.76
CA THR A 90 -0.27 -22.02 -11.80
C THR A 90 -0.40 -20.57 -11.36
N LEU A 91 0.72 -19.93 -11.02
CA LEU A 91 0.73 -18.56 -10.51
C LEU A 91 1.21 -17.59 -11.59
N PRO A 92 0.31 -17.11 -12.47
CA PRO A 92 0.70 -16.13 -13.47
C PRO A 92 1.05 -14.77 -12.83
N ARG A 93 0.74 -14.56 -11.54
CA ARG A 93 0.77 -13.26 -10.88
C ARG A 93 1.25 -13.40 -9.43
N VAL A 94 2.08 -12.45 -8.97
CA VAL A 94 2.50 -12.30 -7.57
C VAL A 94 2.31 -10.84 -7.15
N LEU A 95 1.76 -10.61 -5.97
CA LEU A 95 1.58 -9.27 -5.40
C LEU A 95 2.54 -9.06 -4.23
N LEU A 96 3.42 -8.09 -4.35
CA LEU A 96 4.33 -7.65 -3.29
C LEU A 96 3.78 -6.37 -2.65
N CYS A 97 3.85 -6.27 -1.33
CA CYS A 97 3.46 -5.07 -0.59
C CYS A 97 4.61 -4.57 0.27
N ALA A 98 4.87 -3.26 0.23
CA ALA A 98 5.89 -2.65 1.07
C ALA A 98 5.55 -2.71 2.57
N ASP A 99 4.26 -2.70 2.92
CA ASP A 99 3.77 -2.71 4.30
C ASP A 99 3.31 -4.12 4.71
N SER A 100 4.02 -4.74 5.65
CA SER A 100 3.70 -6.07 6.17
C SER A 100 2.37 -6.13 6.95
N ALA A 101 1.92 -5.03 7.53
CA ALA A 101 0.60 -4.96 8.18
C ALA A 101 -0.53 -5.10 7.13
N LEU A 102 -0.36 -4.52 5.94
CA LEU A 102 -1.30 -4.70 4.85
C LEU A 102 -1.27 -6.12 4.29
N VAL A 103 -0.10 -6.78 4.24
CA VAL A 103 -0.01 -8.21 3.88
C VAL A 103 -0.83 -9.06 4.85
N ALA A 104 -0.66 -8.85 6.16
CA ALA A 104 -1.47 -9.54 7.17
C ALA A 104 -2.97 -9.25 7.00
N MET A 105 -3.33 -8.03 6.61
CA MET A 105 -4.72 -7.68 6.32
C MET A 105 -5.26 -8.37 5.06
N PHE A 106 -4.48 -8.47 4.00
CA PHE A 106 -4.88 -9.21 2.80
C PHE A 106 -5.05 -10.71 3.07
N ASP A 107 -4.17 -11.28 3.89
CA ASP A 107 -4.22 -12.67 4.35
C ASP A 107 -5.50 -12.98 5.15
N HIS A 108 -5.82 -12.18 6.17
CA HIS A 108 -7.03 -12.34 6.99
C HIS A 108 -8.34 -12.05 6.23
N ASN A 109 -8.27 -11.40 5.06
CA ASN A 109 -9.41 -11.19 4.18
C ASN A 109 -9.37 -12.12 2.95
N HIS A 110 -8.53 -13.16 2.97
CA HIS A 110 -8.42 -14.19 1.92
C HIS A 110 -8.15 -13.66 0.51
N LEU A 111 -7.53 -12.48 0.39
CA LEU A 111 -7.31 -11.83 -0.91
C LEU A 111 -6.45 -12.69 -1.84
N SER A 112 -5.47 -13.43 -1.31
CA SER A 112 -4.61 -14.32 -2.10
C SER A 112 -5.42 -15.41 -2.82
N LEU A 113 -6.44 -15.96 -2.15
CA LEU A 113 -7.33 -16.98 -2.70
C LEU A 113 -8.25 -16.36 -3.76
N GLU A 114 -8.87 -15.22 -3.46
CA GLU A 114 -9.75 -14.50 -4.40
C GLU A 114 -9.02 -14.07 -5.69
N LEU A 115 -7.74 -13.70 -5.56
CA LEU A 115 -6.94 -13.24 -6.68
C LEU A 115 -6.19 -14.36 -7.41
N SER A 116 -6.19 -15.58 -6.86
CA SER A 116 -5.30 -16.67 -7.29
C SER A 116 -3.85 -16.19 -7.47
N SER A 117 -3.41 -15.33 -6.54
CA SER A 117 -2.13 -14.63 -6.59
C SER A 117 -1.60 -14.54 -5.16
N PRO A 118 -0.44 -15.11 -4.84
CA PRO A 118 0.12 -14.97 -3.51
C PRO A 118 0.49 -13.51 -3.23
N VAL A 119 0.42 -13.17 -1.95
CA VAL A 119 0.70 -11.83 -1.45
C VAL A 119 1.83 -11.91 -0.43
N PHE A 120 2.91 -11.17 -0.65
CA PHE A 120 4.08 -11.15 0.22
C PHE A 120 4.48 -9.73 0.60
N SER A 121 5.24 -9.59 1.69
CA SER A 121 5.97 -8.34 1.90
C SER A 121 7.13 -8.27 0.91
N ALA A 122 7.47 -7.06 0.46
CA ALA A 122 8.59 -6.85 -0.45
C ALA A 122 9.93 -7.32 0.16
N GLU A 123 10.07 -7.20 1.48
CA GLU A 123 11.23 -7.67 2.24
C GLU A 123 11.32 -9.20 2.26
N ALA A 124 10.23 -9.90 2.57
CA ALA A 124 10.23 -11.37 2.65
C ALA A 124 10.39 -12.04 1.28
N ALA A 125 10.07 -11.33 0.19
CA ALA A 125 10.19 -11.82 -1.17
C ALA A 125 11.54 -11.47 -1.83
N CYS A 126 12.50 -10.90 -1.10
CA CYS A 126 13.78 -10.45 -1.65
C CYS A 126 14.97 -11.29 -1.10
N PRO A 127 15.73 -12.00 -1.94
CA PRO A 127 15.50 -12.23 -3.37
C PRO A 127 14.25 -13.07 -3.62
N LEU A 128 13.75 -13.08 -4.87
CA LEU A 128 12.54 -13.82 -5.21
C LEU A 128 12.76 -15.32 -4.91
N PRO A 129 11.88 -15.98 -4.12
CA PRO A 129 12.01 -17.40 -3.83
C PRO A 129 12.09 -18.24 -5.11
N THR A 130 13.04 -19.18 -5.17
CA THR A 130 13.37 -19.95 -6.37
C THR A 130 12.16 -20.65 -7.00
N LEU A 131 11.27 -21.22 -6.17
CA LEU A 131 10.04 -21.85 -6.64
C LEU A 131 9.12 -20.86 -7.38
N LEU A 132 8.91 -19.67 -6.80
CA LEU A 132 8.10 -18.62 -7.42
C LEU A 132 8.74 -18.10 -8.72
N ALA A 133 10.07 -17.95 -8.73
CA ALA A 133 10.80 -17.53 -9.91
C ALA A 133 10.58 -18.51 -11.08
N HIS A 134 10.70 -19.81 -10.84
CA HIS A 134 10.46 -20.84 -11.87
C HIS A 134 9.01 -20.87 -12.36
N MET A 135 8.04 -20.77 -11.44
CA MET A 135 6.62 -20.74 -11.81
C MET A 135 6.28 -19.52 -12.67
N LEU A 136 6.76 -18.34 -12.27
CA LEU A 136 6.56 -17.11 -13.04
C LEU A 136 7.25 -17.18 -14.40
N GLN A 137 8.46 -17.75 -14.48
CA GLN A 137 9.17 -17.89 -15.74
C GLN A 137 8.42 -18.81 -16.72
N ARG A 138 7.90 -19.95 -16.24
CA ARG A 138 7.18 -20.92 -17.07
C ARG A 138 5.92 -20.33 -17.71
N GLU A 139 5.19 -19.50 -16.96
CA GLU A 139 3.91 -18.94 -17.40
C GLU A 139 4.02 -17.51 -17.99
N GLY A 140 5.23 -16.95 -18.12
CA GLY A 140 5.42 -15.55 -18.51
C GLY A 140 4.74 -14.56 -17.55
N GLY A 141 4.83 -14.87 -16.25
CA GLY A 141 4.08 -14.25 -15.19
C GLY A 141 4.46 -12.80 -14.88
N ARG A 142 3.76 -12.21 -13.92
CA ARG A 142 3.91 -10.81 -13.55
C ARG A 142 4.02 -10.60 -12.05
N VAL A 143 4.98 -9.79 -11.65
CA VAL A 143 5.16 -9.31 -10.29
C VAL A 143 4.62 -7.89 -10.19
N TYR A 144 3.74 -7.66 -9.21
CA TYR A 144 3.16 -6.36 -8.92
C TYR A 144 3.69 -5.84 -7.58
N LEU A 145 3.98 -4.54 -7.49
CA LEU A 145 4.39 -3.90 -6.23
C LEU A 145 3.35 -2.87 -5.77
N LEU A 146 2.89 -3.01 -4.53
CA LEU A 146 2.15 -2.00 -3.78
C LEU A 146 3.08 -1.25 -2.83
N HIS A 147 3.12 0.07 -2.97
CA HIS A 147 3.87 0.95 -2.10
C HIS A 147 3.08 2.24 -1.81
N ASP A 148 3.49 2.94 -0.76
CA ASP A 148 2.99 4.26 -0.39
C ASP A 148 3.36 5.35 -1.41
N ALA A 149 2.59 6.44 -1.43
CA ALA A 149 3.01 7.66 -2.12
C ALA A 149 4.01 8.41 -1.24
N SER A 150 5.25 7.94 -1.22
CA SER A 150 6.38 8.51 -0.48
C SER A 150 7.65 8.44 -1.34
N ALA A 151 8.71 9.16 -0.95
CA ALA A 151 9.99 9.04 -1.63
C ALA A 151 10.52 7.60 -1.52
N ALA A 152 10.50 7.03 -0.31
CA ALA A 152 10.91 5.65 -0.06
C ALA A 152 10.12 4.62 -0.88
N GLY A 153 8.80 4.80 -1.04
CA GLY A 153 7.97 3.89 -1.84
C GLY A 153 8.31 3.93 -3.33
N LEU A 154 8.58 5.12 -3.87
CA LEU A 154 8.97 5.31 -5.27
C LEU A 154 10.40 4.83 -5.54
N GLN A 155 11.31 5.09 -4.61
CA GLN A 155 12.67 4.55 -4.64
C GLN A 155 12.64 3.02 -4.59
N LEU A 156 11.82 2.42 -3.71
CA LEU A 156 11.62 0.97 -3.68
C LEU A 156 11.13 0.45 -5.03
N ALA A 157 10.13 1.11 -5.64
CA ALA A 157 9.61 0.69 -6.95
C ALA A 157 10.66 0.74 -8.07
N ALA A 158 11.60 1.70 -8.02
CA ALA A 158 12.68 1.81 -8.99
C ALA A 158 13.74 0.70 -8.82
N HIS A 159 14.08 0.35 -7.58
CA HIS A 159 15.21 -0.56 -7.30
C HIS A 159 14.81 -2.02 -7.08
N LEU A 160 13.54 -2.28 -6.75
CA LEU A 160 13.07 -3.62 -6.42
C LEU A 160 13.26 -4.65 -7.55
N PRO A 161 13.05 -4.34 -8.86
CA PRO A 161 13.28 -5.31 -9.93
C PRO A 161 14.69 -5.90 -9.93
N THR A 162 15.70 -5.06 -9.71
CA THR A 162 17.10 -5.46 -9.62
C THR A 162 17.36 -6.32 -8.39
N ARG A 163 16.79 -5.94 -7.23
CA ARG A 163 16.95 -6.68 -5.96
C ARG A 163 16.25 -8.04 -5.96
N LEU A 164 15.14 -8.17 -6.69
CA LEU A 164 14.39 -9.42 -6.80
C LEU A 164 15.08 -10.47 -7.66
N HIS A 165 16.05 -10.08 -8.49
CA HIS A 165 16.64 -10.94 -9.53
C HIS A 165 15.56 -11.60 -10.41
N LEU A 166 14.68 -10.77 -10.98
CA LEU A 166 13.56 -11.26 -11.80
C LEU A 166 14.08 -12.11 -12.99
N PRO A 167 13.54 -13.32 -13.20
CA PRO A 167 13.94 -14.14 -14.34
C PRO A 167 13.46 -13.53 -15.66
N GLU A 168 14.13 -13.90 -16.74
CA GLU A 168 13.78 -13.43 -18.09
C GLU A 168 12.32 -13.73 -18.43
N GLY A 169 11.66 -12.79 -19.10
CA GLY A 169 10.24 -12.89 -19.48
C GLY A 169 9.24 -12.52 -18.39
N VAL A 170 9.65 -12.43 -17.12
CA VAL A 170 8.75 -11.98 -16.03
C VAL A 170 8.59 -10.47 -16.06
N LYS A 171 7.33 -10.02 -16.06
CA LYS A 171 7.00 -8.59 -16.10
C LYS A 171 6.94 -8.02 -14.69
N PHE A 172 7.47 -6.83 -14.49
CA PHE A 172 7.30 -6.07 -13.26
C PHE A 172 6.37 -4.88 -13.48
N SER A 173 5.48 -4.60 -12.51
CA SER A 173 4.64 -3.41 -12.54
C SER A 173 4.42 -2.85 -11.14
N ALA A 174 4.80 -1.58 -10.94
CA ALA A 174 4.47 -0.86 -9.73
C ALA A 174 3.00 -0.41 -9.76
N LEU A 175 2.18 -1.03 -8.91
CA LEU A 175 0.78 -0.67 -8.65
C LEU A 175 0.62 0.29 -7.46
N GLY A 176 1.71 0.80 -6.90
CA GLY A 176 1.65 1.63 -5.71
C GLY A 176 0.94 2.97 -5.90
N LEU A 177 0.67 3.61 -4.76
CA LEU A 177 0.09 4.94 -4.72
C LEU A 177 1.14 5.95 -5.21
N ARG A 178 0.76 6.80 -6.16
CA ARG A 178 1.59 7.93 -6.62
C ARG A 178 1.14 9.22 -5.95
N PRO A 179 1.98 10.25 -5.88
CA PRO A 179 1.56 11.58 -5.40
C PRO A 179 0.31 12.10 -6.11
N ILE A 180 0.15 11.92 -7.43
CA ILE A 180 -1.08 12.33 -8.13
C ILE A 180 -2.31 11.56 -7.66
N HIS A 181 -2.17 10.29 -7.28
CA HIS A 181 -3.26 9.50 -6.72
C HIS A 181 -3.62 10.00 -5.32
N ALA A 182 -2.63 10.22 -4.45
CA ALA A 182 -2.86 10.81 -3.14
C ALA A 182 -3.59 12.17 -3.23
N MET A 183 -3.21 13.01 -4.19
CA MET A 183 -3.86 14.29 -4.47
C MET A 183 -5.30 14.13 -4.96
N ARG A 184 -5.55 13.28 -5.97
CA ARG A 184 -6.89 13.04 -6.52
C ARG A 184 -7.84 12.43 -5.50
N LEU A 185 -7.33 11.49 -4.70
CA LEU A 185 -8.07 10.77 -3.67
C LEU A 185 -8.25 11.58 -2.38
N ARG A 186 -7.64 12.77 -2.29
CA ARG A 186 -7.68 13.66 -1.12
C ARG A 186 -7.33 12.91 0.17
N LEU A 187 -6.32 12.03 0.08
CA LEU A 187 -5.83 11.31 1.24
C LEU A 187 -5.18 12.27 2.23
N PHE A 188 -5.16 11.87 3.50
CA PHE A 188 -4.37 12.57 4.49
C PHE A 188 -2.89 12.46 4.16
N VAL A 189 -2.17 13.56 4.31
CA VAL A 189 -0.75 13.65 3.96
C VAL A 189 0.08 13.88 5.21
N ALA A 190 0.96 12.93 5.50
CA ALA A 190 1.95 13.06 6.56
C ALA A 190 3.21 13.77 6.01
N GLY A 191 3.81 14.61 6.85
CA GLY A 191 5.18 15.05 6.62
C GLY A 191 6.16 13.92 6.94
N GLU A 192 7.17 13.67 6.12
CA GLU A 192 8.21 12.66 6.33
C GLU A 192 8.92 12.86 7.68
N ALA A 193 9.25 14.10 8.03
CA ALA A 193 9.79 14.48 9.34
C ALA A 193 8.84 14.14 10.52
N ARG A 194 7.53 13.99 10.26
CA ARG A 194 6.51 13.66 11.26
C ARG A 194 6.25 12.14 11.36
N ARG A 195 6.70 11.35 10.37
CA ARG A 195 6.62 9.88 10.41
C ARG A 195 7.74 9.26 11.24
N ARG A 196 8.96 9.81 11.19
CA ARG A 196 10.09 9.42 12.05
C ARG A 196 9.98 10.15 13.40
N GLY A 197 9.05 9.75 14.25
CA GLY A 197 9.07 10.22 15.63
C GLY A 197 10.36 9.75 16.32
N GLY A 198 11.25 10.68 16.67
CA GLY A 198 12.35 10.48 17.62
C GLY A 198 13.69 9.99 17.03
N GLU A 199 14.68 10.89 17.06
CA GLU A 199 16.13 10.65 17.25
C GLU A 199 17.00 10.01 16.14
N GLU A 200 16.51 9.19 15.21
CA GLU A 200 17.41 8.48 14.27
C GLU A 200 17.54 9.09 12.85
N ALA A 201 16.75 10.10 12.52
CA ALA A 201 16.67 10.64 11.15
C ALA A 201 17.93 11.41 10.69
N GLY A 202 18.67 12.03 11.61
CA GLY A 202 19.73 12.97 11.26
C GLY A 202 21.07 12.37 10.81
N ARG A 203 21.28 11.05 10.91
CA ARG A 203 22.58 10.41 10.60
C ARG A 203 22.64 9.63 9.28
N ARG A 204 21.50 9.31 8.66
CA ARG A 204 21.46 8.52 7.41
C ARG A 204 21.24 9.35 6.14
N GLU A 205 20.81 10.60 6.26
CA GLU A 205 20.43 11.43 5.10
C GLU A 205 21.63 11.97 4.31
N ALA A 206 22.83 12.02 4.90
CA ALA A 206 24.01 12.64 4.27
C ALA A 206 24.83 11.70 3.35
N GLN A 207 24.43 10.44 3.13
CA GLN A 207 25.22 9.46 2.36
C GLN A 207 24.56 8.93 1.08
N ASP A 208 23.29 9.22 0.81
CA ASP A 208 22.55 8.67 -0.35
C ASP A 208 22.18 9.71 -1.44
N GLU A 209 22.58 10.98 -1.29
CA GLU A 209 22.10 12.09 -2.15
C GLU A 209 22.45 11.95 -3.65
N ASP A 210 23.54 11.24 -4.02
CA ASP A 210 23.99 11.15 -5.42
C ASP A 210 23.28 10.07 -6.26
N ARG A 211 22.67 9.03 -5.64
CA ARG A 211 21.94 7.96 -6.36
C ARG A 211 20.43 8.22 -6.47
N ASP A 212 19.90 9.16 -5.71
CA ASP A 212 18.46 9.40 -5.58
C ASP A 212 17.85 10.26 -6.68
N THR A 213 18.63 10.73 -7.64
CA THR A 213 18.17 11.73 -8.63
C THR A 213 17.47 11.11 -9.84
N GLU A 214 17.80 9.87 -10.22
CA GLU A 214 17.35 9.30 -11.50
C GLU A 214 15.84 9.07 -11.54
N TRP A 215 15.28 8.38 -10.53
CA TRP A 215 13.84 8.14 -10.46
C TRP A 215 13.03 9.43 -10.26
N GLN A 216 13.60 10.44 -9.59
CA GLN A 216 12.95 11.74 -9.40
C GLN A 216 12.82 12.51 -10.72
N SER A 217 13.78 12.34 -11.63
CA SER A 217 13.78 12.99 -12.95
C SER A 217 12.63 12.50 -13.83
N ALA A 218 12.27 11.21 -13.73
CA ALA A 218 11.16 10.59 -14.46
C ALA A 218 9.76 11.03 -13.96
N LEU A 219 9.67 11.68 -12.79
CA LEU A 219 8.40 12.13 -12.25
C LEU A 219 7.94 13.46 -12.87
N PRO A 220 6.61 13.64 -13.07
CA PRO A 220 6.05 14.93 -13.42
C PRO A 220 6.42 16.00 -12.39
N SER A 221 6.65 17.23 -12.85
CA SER A 221 7.06 18.37 -12.00
C SER A 221 6.13 18.63 -10.81
N LYS A 222 4.83 18.32 -10.95
CA LYS A 222 3.84 18.43 -9.87
C LYS A 222 4.10 17.40 -8.76
N GLU A 223 4.43 16.17 -9.10
CA GLU A 223 4.71 15.10 -8.13
C GLU A 223 6.05 15.33 -7.44
N ARG A 224 7.09 15.72 -8.19
CA ARG A 224 8.39 16.06 -7.64
C ARG A 224 8.30 17.19 -6.60
N ARG A 225 7.58 18.27 -6.92
CA ARG A 225 7.32 19.37 -5.97
C ARG A 225 6.43 18.98 -4.79
N TRP A 226 5.66 17.91 -4.90
CA TRP A 226 4.86 17.40 -3.78
C TRP A 226 5.78 16.64 -2.81
N LEU A 227 6.64 15.75 -3.33
CA LEU A 227 7.63 15.01 -2.56
C LEU A 227 8.68 15.93 -1.93
N ALA A 228 9.21 16.91 -2.68
CA ALA A 228 10.18 17.88 -2.18
C ALA A 228 9.66 18.75 -1.01
N ARG A 229 8.34 18.74 -0.75
CA ARG A 229 7.75 19.35 0.46
C ARG A 229 7.68 18.37 1.64
N GLY A 230 8.41 17.25 1.56
CA GLY A 230 8.39 16.15 2.53
C GLY A 230 7.02 15.51 2.68
N ARG A 231 6.17 15.55 1.65
CA ARG A 231 4.79 15.03 1.74
C ARG A 231 4.78 13.53 1.41
N SER A 232 3.98 12.79 2.17
CA SER A 232 3.75 11.35 1.95
C SER A 232 2.31 10.96 2.25
N ALA A 233 1.81 9.89 1.61
CA ALA A 233 0.51 9.31 1.91
C ALA A 233 0.59 7.78 1.94
N GLU A 234 -0.05 7.18 2.94
CA GLU A 234 -0.04 5.73 3.18
C GLU A 234 -1.10 5.03 2.34
N LEU A 235 -0.80 3.82 1.87
CA LEU A 235 -1.83 2.90 1.39
C LEU A 235 -2.84 2.58 2.48
N ALA A 236 -2.40 2.52 3.74
CA ALA A 236 -3.29 2.38 4.90
C ALA A 236 -4.25 3.56 5.07
N ALA A 237 -3.99 4.71 4.43
CA ALA A 237 -4.97 5.79 4.38
C ALA A 237 -6.17 5.46 3.50
N LEU A 238 -6.13 4.43 2.65
CA LEU A 238 -7.31 3.97 1.91
C LEU A 238 -8.23 3.14 2.80
N HIS A 239 -9.54 3.32 2.62
CA HIS A 239 -10.53 2.45 3.25
C HIS A 239 -10.29 0.98 2.78
N PRO A 240 -10.27 -0.02 3.68
CA PRO A 240 -9.94 -1.43 3.34
C PRO A 240 -10.74 -1.97 2.16
N LEU A 241 -12.06 -1.79 2.19
CA LEU A 241 -12.95 -2.20 1.09
C LEU A 241 -12.60 -1.56 -0.26
N ARG A 242 -12.21 -0.28 -0.27
CA ARG A 242 -11.80 0.42 -1.50
C ARG A 242 -10.49 -0.17 -2.02
N LEU A 243 -9.52 -0.38 -1.14
CA LEU A 243 -8.23 -0.97 -1.49
C LEU A 243 -8.43 -2.37 -2.11
N MET A 244 -9.17 -3.26 -1.45
CA MET A 244 -9.44 -4.61 -1.96
C MET A 244 -10.17 -4.58 -3.31
N ARG A 245 -11.22 -3.76 -3.46
CA ARG A 245 -11.96 -3.62 -4.73
C ARG A 245 -11.06 -3.11 -5.86
N THR A 246 -10.18 -2.14 -5.57
CA THR A 246 -9.21 -1.66 -6.56
C THR A 246 -8.24 -2.77 -6.94
N LEU A 247 -7.69 -3.51 -5.98
CA LEU A 247 -6.78 -4.62 -6.29
C LEU A 247 -7.44 -5.70 -7.13
N ARG A 248 -8.68 -6.11 -6.80
CA ARG A 248 -9.47 -7.04 -7.62
C ARG A 248 -9.60 -6.54 -9.07
N ARG A 249 -9.97 -5.27 -9.26
CA ARG A 249 -10.10 -4.69 -10.60
C ARG A 249 -8.79 -4.61 -11.38
N LEU A 250 -7.68 -4.30 -10.70
CA LEU A 250 -6.38 -4.14 -11.35
C LEU A 250 -5.71 -5.49 -11.67
N LEU A 251 -5.90 -6.47 -10.80
CA LEU A 251 -5.26 -7.77 -10.89
C LEU A 251 -6.11 -8.75 -11.69
N HIS A 252 -7.43 -8.67 -11.63
CA HIS A 252 -8.36 -9.33 -12.56
C HIS A 252 -8.99 -8.28 -13.49
N PRO A 253 -8.35 -7.95 -14.62
CA PRO A 253 -9.10 -7.33 -15.69
C PRO A 253 -10.11 -8.36 -16.19
N GLU A 254 -11.37 -8.25 -15.76
CA GLU A 254 -12.48 -8.83 -16.53
C GLU A 254 -12.26 -8.44 -17.99
N ALA A 255 -12.41 -9.39 -18.92
CA ALA A 255 -12.26 -9.12 -20.35
C ALA A 255 -13.08 -7.86 -20.69
N PRO A 256 -12.46 -6.78 -21.20
CA PRO A 256 -13.18 -5.54 -21.41
C PRO A 256 -14.29 -5.79 -22.42
N VAL A 257 -15.54 -5.47 -22.06
CA VAL A 257 -16.58 -5.28 -23.06
C VAL A 257 -16.08 -4.15 -23.98
N PRO A 258 -15.88 -4.39 -25.28
CA PRO A 258 -15.17 -3.46 -26.14
C PRO A 258 -15.99 -2.17 -26.29
N ASN A 259 -15.50 -1.09 -25.67
CA ASN A 259 -15.94 0.26 -25.99
C ASN A 259 -14.91 0.90 -26.93
N LEU A 260 -15.39 1.28 -28.12
CA LEU A 260 -14.69 1.96 -29.22
C LEU A 260 -13.78 3.13 -28.81
N TRP A 261 -14.06 3.80 -27.68
CA TRP A 261 -13.25 4.93 -27.20
C TRP A 261 -11.90 4.53 -26.60
N THR A 262 -11.69 3.26 -26.23
CA THR A 262 -10.42 2.77 -25.66
C THR A 262 -9.35 2.44 -26.70
N GLN A 263 -9.72 2.36 -28.00
CA GLN A 263 -8.77 2.09 -29.08
C GLN A 263 -7.97 3.32 -29.53
N LEU A 264 -8.47 4.53 -29.26
CA LEU A 264 -7.84 5.80 -29.68
C LEU A 264 -6.76 6.35 -28.73
N ARG A 265 -6.46 5.68 -27.60
CA ARG A 265 -5.37 6.06 -26.68
C ARG A 265 -4.37 4.93 -26.50
N ARG A 266 -3.57 4.66 -27.53
CA ARG A 266 -2.35 3.85 -27.40
C ARG A 266 -1.14 4.65 -27.88
N TRP A 267 -0.40 5.23 -26.94
CA TRP A 267 1.02 5.62 -27.00
C TRP A 267 1.49 6.19 -25.64
N PRO A 268 2.78 6.12 -25.27
CA PRO A 268 3.59 4.90 -25.16
C PRO A 268 4.23 4.72 -23.75
N GLN A 269 4.59 3.45 -23.45
CA GLN A 269 5.64 2.97 -22.53
C GLN A 269 6.08 3.88 -21.37
N LEU A 270 5.26 3.92 -20.32
CA LEU A 270 5.63 3.98 -18.90
C LEU A 270 4.32 3.71 -18.15
N GLY A 271 4.05 2.42 -17.90
CA GLY A 271 2.75 1.95 -17.43
C GLY A 271 2.39 2.47 -16.04
N HIS A 272 1.77 3.64 -15.98
CA HIS A 272 1.23 4.21 -14.76
C HIS A 272 -0.31 4.22 -14.84
N MET A 273 -0.93 3.42 -13.97
CA MET A 273 -2.38 3.22 -13.94
C MET A 273 -3.14 4.44 -13.39
N SER A 274 -4.35 4.67 -13.91
CA SER A 274 -5.31 5.63 -13.37
C SER A 274 -6.08 5.01 -12.19
N TRP A 275 -5.83 5.49 -10.98
CA TRP A 275 -6.70 5.20 -9.84
C TRP A 275 -8.03 5.95 -10.00
N PRO A 276 -9.19 5.29 -9.85
CA PRO A 276 -10.50 5.96 -9.79
C PRO A 276 -10.67 6.71 -8.46
#